data_AF-A0A413JT40-F1
#
_entry.id   AF-A0A413JT40-F1
#
_cell.length_a   1.000
_cell.length_b   1.000
_cell.length_c   1.000
_cell.angle_alpha   90.00
_cell.angle_beta   90.00
_cell.angle_gamma   90.00
#
_symmetry.space_group_name_H-M   'P 1'
#
loop_
_entity.id
_entity.type
_entity.pdbx_description
1 polymer ?
#
loop_
_entity_poly.entity_id
_entity_poly.type
_entity_poly.pdbx_seq_one_letter_code
_entity_poly.pdbx_strand_id
1 'polypeptide(L)'
;MTMEKSNRTAPLKVVLRKHGYLLFSGSRAGEEALKRYLQRAADRYFEPHAHDGALEIYEYSGRRRELMPHINGGGHGMSCREGTGKAEYIPRETLPAGFAESLEPRLYHAMNPTADEYRGLFSKVRGYTGFELSSRGENEDIYRLLSIRERGYMNIHDRPFTYYRELLPLAERFEEVTQVKAAELFDPQAFRELSSQIRKKADDILRRDFDVRGHRSLEKYLGNPDTALLVGNVRLENEQFRVLSEGYALYLPENDRPASRYLLYCMADFTRNKLLVSGEPFPIRTYRVKDGIRHPAGQREETSEKRAGRKPFGRKL
;
A
#
# COMPACT_ATOMS: atom_id res chain seq x y z
N MET A 1 55.84 15.61 8.22
CA MET A 1 55.13 14.32 8.04
C MET A 1 53.74 14.61 7.50
N THR A 2 53.56 14.41 6.20
CA THR A 2 52.32 14.55 5.44
C THR A 2 51.36 13.40 5.77
N MET A 3 50.26 13.69 6.45
CA MET A 3 49.16 12.74 6.59
C MET A 3 48.29 12.74 5.32
N GLU A 4 48.04 11.53 4.83
CA GLU A 4 46.90 11.12 3.98
C GLU A 4 46.71 11.78 2.60
N LYS A 5 47.67 11.55 1.70
CA LYS A 5 47.39 11.49 0.25
C LYS A 5 47.12 10.04 -0.19
N SER A 6 46.01 9.46 0.27
CA SER A 6 45.51 8.19 -0.29
C SER A 6 44.02 7.93 0.02
N ASN A 7 43.14 8.93 -0.12
CA ASN A 7 41.72 8.64 -0.34
C ASN A 7 41.45 8.69 -1.85
N ARG A 8 41.74 7.57 -2.53
CA ARG A 8 41.05 7.22 -3.78
C ARG A 8 39.58 7.06 -3.42
N THR A 9 38.84 8.17 -3.45
CA THR A 9 37.45 8.27 -2.99
C THR A 9 36.59 7.26 -3.72
N ALA A 10 36.13 6.23 -3.01
CA ALA A 10 35.11 5.31 -3.50
C ALA A 10 33.91 6.09 -4.05
N PRO A 11 33.25 5.60 -5.12
CA PRO A 11 32.12 6.28 -5.74
C PRO A 11 31.02 6.54 -4.71
N LEU A 12 30.25 7.61 -4.92
CA LEU A 12 29.05 7.86 -4.11
C LEU A 12 28.01 6.81 -4.47
N LYS A 13 27.34 6.26 -3.45
CA LYS A 13 26.14 5.43 -3.61
C LYS A 13 24.94 6.37 -3.62
N VAL A 14 24.16 6.33 -4.68
CA VAL A 14 23.03 7.22 -4.92
C VAL A 14 21.75 6.39 -4.87
N VAL A 15 20.87 6.67 -3.92
CA VAL A 15 19.55 6.03 -3.86
C VAL A 15 18.54 6.98 -4.48
N LEU A 16 17.83 6.51 -5.50
CA LEU A 16 16.70 7.20 -6.12
C LEU A 16 15.40 6.54 -5.67
N ARG A 17 14.45 7.38 -5.29
CA ARG A 17 13.09 7.03 -4.87
C ARG A 17 12.08 7.95 -5.54
N LYS A 18 10.79 7.71 -5.31
CA LYS A 18 9.71 8.56 -5.85
C LYS A 18 9.89 10.05 -5.49
N HIS A 19 10.42 10.35 -4.31
CA HIS A 19 10.55 11.72 -3.81
C HIS A 19 11.90 12.39 -4.15
N GLY A 20 12.86 11.69 -4.77
CA GLY A 20 14.16 12.26 -5.16
C GLY A 20 15.35 11.39 -4.77
N TYR A 21 16.50 12.03 -4.55
CA TYR A 21 17.79 11.38 -4.40
C TYR A 21 18.33 11.44 -2.97
N LEU A 22 19.04 10.40 -2.55
CA LEU A 22 19.86 10.37 -1.34
C LEU A 22 21.28 9.99 -1.74
N LEU A 23 22.27 10.69 -1.17
CA LEU A 23 23.68 10.52 -1.50
C LEU A 23 24.42 9.96 -0.30
N PHE A 24 25.12 8.85 -0.49
CA PHE A 24 25.93 8.20 0.54
C PHE A 24 27.38 8.12 0.09
N SER A 25 28.30 8.57 0.94
CA SER A 25 29.73 8.40 0.68
C SER A 25 30.13 6.93 0.76
N GLY A 26 31.19 6.54 0.04
CA GLY A 26 31.84 5.24 0.23
C GLY A 26 32.73 5.16 1.49
N SER A 27 32.63 6.14 2.41
CA SER A 27 33.27 6.04 3.72
C SER A 27 32.46 5.11 4.63
N ARG A 28 33.08 4.57 5.69
CA ARG A 28 32.38 3.76 6.70
C ARG A 28 31.09 4.43 7.21
N ALA A 29 31.13 5.75 7.46
CA ALA A 29 29.96 6.50 7.90
C ALA A 29 28.83 6.50 6.85
N GLY A 30 29.17 6.63 5.56
CA GLY A 30 28.19 6.58 4.49
C GLY A 30 27.64 5.17 4.23
N GLU A 31 28.47 4.14 4.38
CA GLU A 31 28.02 2.74 4.31
C GLU A 31 27.08 2.39 5.46
N GLU A 32 27.39 2.82 6.69
CA GLU A 32 26.50 2.66 7.84
C GLU A 32 25.18 3.43 7.65
N ALA A 33 25.22 4.64 7.08
CA ALA A 33 24.02 5.41 6.77
C ALA A 33 23.14 4.72 5.70
N LEU A 34 23.76 4.20 4.63
CA LEU A 34 23.05 3.43 3.60
C LEU A 34 22.43 2.16 4.20
N LYS A 35 23.17 1.42 5.04
CA LYS A 35 22.66 0.23 5.73
C LYS A 35 21.44 0.56 6.59
N ARG A 36 21.49 1.63 7.38
CA ARG A 36 20.34 2.10 8.19
C ARG A 36 19.15 2.50 7.33
N TYR A 37 19.39 3.16 6.19
CA TYR A 37 18.33 3.50 5.24
C TYR A 37 17.65 2.25 4.67
N LEU A 38 18.44 1.29 4.17
CA LEU A 38 17.89 0.06 3.59
C LEU A 38 17.19 -0.82 4.64
N GLN A 39 17.71 -0.87 5.87
CA GLN A 39 17.04 -1.54 6.98
C GLN A 39 15.68 -0.91 7.25
N ARG A 40 15.59 0.42 7.33
CA ARG A 40 14.31 1.11 7.51
C ARG A 40 13.33 0.83 6.37
N ALA A 41 13.81 0.80 5.12
CA ALA A 41 12.98 0.47 3.97
C ALA A 41 12.43 -0.96 4.05
N ALA A 42 13.23 -1.91 4.56
CA ALA A 42 12.80 -3.29 4.80
C ALA A 42 11.84 -3.40 6.00
N ASP A 43 12.06 -2.66 7.09
CA ASP A 43 11.21 -2.67 8.28
C ASP A 43 9.79 -2.17 7.97
N ARG A 44 9.66 -1.22 7.03
CA ARG A 44 8.40 -0.59 6.64
C ARG A 44 7.85 -1.08 5.30
N TYR A 45 8.37 -2.19 4.78
CA TYR A 45 8.15 -2.66 3.40
C TYR A 45 6.66 -2.78 3.01
N PHE A 46 5.85 -3.28 3.96
CA PHE A 46 4.42 -3.55 3.78
C PHE A 46 3.52 -2.40 4.21
N GLU A 47 4.04 -1.35 4.85
CA GLU A 47 3.21 -0.25 5.35
C GLU A 47 2.62 0.57 4.18
N PRO A 48 1.29 0.82 4.16
CA PRO A 48 0.64 1.62 3.12
C PRO A 48 1.22 3.03 2.98
N HIS A 49 1.55 3.66 4.10
CA HIS A 49 1.98 5.06 4.17
C HIS A 49 3.49 5.26 4.03
N ALA A 50 4.27 4.18 4.07
CA ALA A 50 5.73 4.24 3.89
C ALA A 50 6.16 4.02 2.44
N HIS A 51 5.21 3.79 1.51
CA HIS A 51 5.56 3.48 0.14
C HIS A 51 6.15 4.67 -0.60
N ASP A 52 7.35 4.45 -1.11
CA ASP A 52 8.19 5.48 -1.71
C ASP A 52 8.67 5.07 -3.11
N GLY A 53 7.83 4.35 -3.86
CA GLY A 53 8.16 3.85 -5.20
C GLY A 53 9.17 2.70 -5.22
N ALA A 54 9.80 2.49 -6.37
CA ALA A 54 10.88 1.52 -6.57
C ALA A 54 12.16 1.95 -5.82
N LEU A 55 13.00 0.97 -5.46
CA LEU A 55 14.34 1.19 -4.96
C LEU A 55 15.32 1.11 -6.12
N GLU A 56 15.97 2.23 -6.40
CA GLU A 56 17.03 2.28 -7.39
C GLU A 56 18.30 2.75 -6.73
N ILE A 57 19.38 1.97 -6.88
CA ILE A 57 20.70 2.34 -6.41
C ILE A 57 21.61 2.47 -7.60
N TYR A 58 22.31 3.59 -7.63
CA TYR A 58 23.30 3.95 -8.62
C TYR A 58 24.64 4.22 -7.95
N GLU A 59 25.69 4.23 -8.75
CA GLU A 59 26.99 4.78 -8.39
C GLU A 59 27.30 6.04 -9.17
N TYR A 60 27.97 6.97 -8.48
CA TYR A 60 28.42 8.21 -9.06
C TYR A 60 29.91 8.40 -8.77
N SER A 61 30.72 8.33 -9.83
CA SER A 61 32.18 8.46 -9.77
C SER A 61 32.66 9.91 -9.90
N GLY A 62 31.76 10.85 -10.20
CA GLY A 62 32.12 12.25 -10.39
C GLY A 62 32.49 12.97 -9.08
N ARG A 63 33.23 14.07 -9.21
CA ARG A 63 33.60 14.95 -8.08
C ARG A 63 32.98 16.32 -8.30
N ARG A 64 31.93 16.62 -7.54
CA ARG A 64 31.22 17.91 -7.57
C ARG A 64 31.10 18.46 -6.16
N ARG A 65 31.63 19.66 -5.93
CA ARG A 65 31.63 20.31 -4.59
C ARG A 65 30.22 20.65 -4.16
N GLU A 66 29.34 20.90 -5.12
CA GLU A 66 27.92 21.20 -4.97
C GLU A 66 27.16 20.06 -4.29
N LEU A 67 27.64 18.81 -4.40
CA LEU A 67 27.02 17.65 -3.76
C LEU A 67 27.43 17.48 -2.29
N MET A 68 28.55 18.06 -1.87
CA MET A 68 29.11 17.84 -0.53
C MET A 68 28.14 18.12 0.63
N PRO A 69 27.33 19.19 0.61
CA PRO A 69 26.35 19.47 1.67
C PRO A 69 25.27 18.38 1.82
N HIS A 70 25.06 17.56 0.79
CA HIS A 70 23.97 16.59 0.74
C HIS A 70 24.42 15.16 1.04
N ILE A 71 25.74 14.91 1.07
CA ILE A 71 26.30 13.57 1.31
C ILE A 71 26.01 13.12 2.75
N ASN A 72 25.60 11.85 2.88
CA ASN A 72 25.19 11.21 4.14
C ASN A 72 24.04 11.93 4.86
N GLY A 73 23.28 12.79 4.16
CA GLY A 73 22.17 13.56 4.74
C GLY A 73 22.61 14.81 5.53
N GLY A 74 23.72 15.46 5.17
CA GLY A 74 24.04 16.81 5.63
C GLY A 74 24.54 16.95 7.08
N GLY A 75 25.36 16.00 7.56
CA GLY A 75 26.00 16.09 8.89
C GLY A 75 25.08 15.85 10.09
N HIS A 76 23.78 15.69 9.88
CA HIS A 76 22.80 15.23 10.85
C HIS A 76 22.21 13.93 10.30
N GLY A 77 22.99 12.85 10.41
CA GLY A 77 22.77 11.61 9.65
C GLY A 77 21.31 11.20 9.62
N MET A 78 20.74 11.00 8.42
CA MET A 78 19.33 10.68 8.22
C MET A 78 18.44 11.42 9.24
N SER A 79 18.37 12.75 9.14
CA SER A 79 17.40 13.62 9.84
C SER A 79 15.98 13.06 9.60
N CYS A 80 15.60 12.07 10.39
CA CYS A 80 14.30 12.09 11.01
C CYS A 80 14.39 13.28 11.95
N ARG A 81 13.60 14.33 11.73
CA ARG A 81 12.96 14.92 12.91
C ARG A 81 12.31 13.76 13.65
N GLU A 82 12.76 13.50 14.87
CA GLU A 82 12.16 12.49 15.75
C GLU A 82 10.63 12.56 15.59
N GLY A 83 10.02 11.43 15.22
CA GLY A 83 8.57 11.32 15.03
C GLY A 83 8.02 11.48 13.60
N THR A 84 8.79 11.91 12.59
CA THR A 84 8.25 12.11 11.21
C THR A 84 8.62 11.02 10.20
N GLY A 85 9.75 10.34 10.39
CA GLY A 85 10.18 9.22 9.56
C GLY A 85 10.54 9.52 8.09
N LYS A 86 10.59 10.81 7.67
CA LYS A 86 10.91 11.20 6.28
C LYS A 86 12.41 11.38 6.09
N ALA A 87 12.96 10.81 5.02
CA ALA A 87 14.30 11.18 4.54
C ALA A 87 14.21 12.52 3.82
N GLU A 88 15.22 13.38 3.98
CA GLU A 88 15.33 14.62 3.20
C GLU A 88 15.87 14.30 1.81
N TYR A 89 14.96 13.97 0.90
CA TYR A 89 15.28 13.72 -0.50
C TYR A 89 15.69 15.02 -1.19
N ILE A 90 16.75 14.92 -1.99
CA ILE A 90 17.20 16.00 -2.87
C ILE A 90 16.32 15.97 -4.13
N PRO A 91 15.56 17.02 -4.42
CA PRO A 91 14.77 17.10 -5.65
C PRO A 91 15.67 17.13 -6.88
N ARG A 92 15.23 16.55 -8.01
CA ARG A 92 16.04 16.45 -9.23
C ARG A 92 16.51 17.82 -9.72
N GLU A 93 15.68 18.82 -9.55
CA GLU A 93 15.84 20.20 -10.02
C GLU A 93 16.95 20.93 -9.27
N THR A 94 17.29 20.46 -8.06
CA THR A 94 18.38 21.00 -7.24
C THR A 94 19.73 20.38 -7.55
N LEU A 95 19.77 19.28 -8.31
CA LEU A 95 21.01 18.59 -8.65
C LEU A 95 21.70 19.24 -9.84
N PRO A 96 23.05 19.20 -9.88
CA PRO A 96 23.80 19.77 -10.99
C PRO A 96 23.40 19.20 -12.35
N ALA A 97 23.44 20.02 -13.40
CA ALA A 97 23.17 19.57 -14.77
C ALA A 97 24.10 18.42 -15.18
N GLY A 98 23.53 17.42 -15.86
CA GLY A 98 24.24 16.21 -16.26
C GLY A 98 24.43 15.18 -15.14
N PHE A 99 23.93 15.43 -13.92
CA PHE A 99 24.11 14.50 -12.80
C PHE A 99 23.37 13.17 -13.05
N ALA A 100 22.07 13.24 -13.37
CA ALA A 100 21.25 12.04 -13.55
C ALA A 100 21.77 11.17 -14.72
N GLU A 101 22.26 11.82 -15.78
CA GLU A 101 22.82 11.19 -16.98
C GLU A 101 24.17 10.50 -16.70
N SER A 102 24.83 10.84 -15.59
CA SER A 102 26.12 10.30 -15.18
C SER A 102 26.04 9.20 -14.12
N LEU A 103 24.83 8.75 -13.78
CA LEU A 103 24.61 7.69 -12.80
C LEU A 103 24.79 6.30 -13.43
N GLU A 104 25.61 5.47 -12.81
CA GLU A 104 25.77 4.06 -13.20
C GLU A 104 24.77 3.18 -12.43
N PRO A 105 23.84 2.47 -13.09
CA PRO A 105 22.86 1.64 -12.38
C PRO A 105 23.51 0.44 -11.71
N ARG A 106 23.13 0.17 -10.46
CA ARG A 106 23.67 -0.96 -9.67
C ARG A 106 22.59 -1.91 -9.14
N LEU A 107 21.46 -1.39 -8.67
CA LEU A 107 20.39 -2.20 -8.12
C LEU A 107 19.04 -1.61 -8.47
N TYR A 108 18.12 -2.45 -8.92
CA TYR A 108 16.71 -2.13 -9.09
C TYR A 108 15.84 -3.12 -8.31
N HIS A 109 14.89 -2.60 -7.54
CA HIS A 109 13.88 -3.40 -6.85
C HIS A 109 12.53 -2.71 -6.86
N ALA A 110 11.48 -3.36 -7.38
CA ALA A 110 10.19 -2.70 -7.61
C ALA A 110 9.47 -2.34 -6.30
N MET A 111 9.80 -3.01 -5.19
CA MET A 111 9.14 -2.85 -3.90
C MET A 111 7.64 -3.15 -4.00
N ASN A 112 7.24 -4.16 -4.78
CA ASN A 112 5.84 -4.60 -4.78
C ASN A 112 5.51 -5.33 -3.47
N PRO A 113 4.29 -5.19 -2.93
CA PRO A 113 3.91 -5.80 -1.65
C PRO A 113 3.53 -7.29 -1.84
N THR A 114 4.45 -8.08 -2.41
CA THR A 114 4.30 -9.53 -2.58
C THR A 114 5.36 -10.26 -1.76
N ALA A 115 5.12 -11.55 -1.50
CA ALA A 115 6.05 -12.36 -0.72
C ALA A 115 7.44 -12.46 -1.40
N ASP A 116 7.44 -12.78 -2.69
CA ASP A 116 8.68 -12.98 -3.46
C ASP A 116 9.49 -11.67 -3.58
N GLU A 117 8.83 -10.53 -3.77
CA GLU A 117 9.52 -9.23 -3.85
C GLU A 117 10.10 -8.81 -2.49
N TYR A 118 9.40 -9.06 -1.39
CA TYR A 118 9.95 -8.82 -0.05
C TYR A 118 11.22 -9.64 0.19
N ARG A 119 11.22 -10.93 -0.12
CA ARG A 119 12.43 -11.77 0.00
C ARG A 119 13.53 -11.38 -0.99
N GLY A 120 13.13 -11.00 -2.20
CA GLY A 120 14.03 -10.52 -3.24
C GLY A 120 14.85 -9.31 -2.80
N LEU A 121 14.27 -8.41 -1.99
CA LEU A 121 14.99 -7.25 -1.44
C LEU A 121 16.23 -7.68 -0.64
N PHE A 122 16.08 -8.64 0.28
CA PHE A 122 17.17 -9.11 1.14
C PHE A 122 18.31 -9.71 0.31
N SER A 123 17.95 -10.54 -0.67
CA SER A 123 18.92 -11.18 -1.57
C SER A 123 19.68 -10.14 -2.40
N LYS A 124 18.97 -9.20 -3.03
CA LYS A 124 19.58 -8.14 -3.86
C LYS A 124 20.48 -7.22 -3.03
N VAL A 125 20.02 -6.81 -1.84
CA VAL A 125 20.81 -5.95 -0.96
C VAL A 125 22.08 -6.67 -0.50
N ARG A 126 21.98 -7.94 -0.07
CA ARG A 126 23.15 -8.74 0.29
C ARG A 126 24.12 -8.89 -0.88
N GLY A 127 23.60 -9.16 -2.07
CA GLY A 127 24.41 -9.33 -3.28
C GLY A 127 25.14 -8.06 -3.70
N TYR A 128 24.51 -6.89 -3.60
CA TYR A 128 25.12 -5.62 -3.97
C TYR A 128 26.05 -5.06 -2.89
N THR A 129 25.63 -5.10 -1.63
CA THR A 129 26.29 -4.37 -0.54
C THR A 129 27.13 -5.24 0.38
N GLY A 130 26.95 -6.56 0.31
CA GLY A 130 27.57 -7.53 1.22
C GLY A 130 26.94 -7.59 2.62
N PHE A 131 26.07 -6.66 3.01
CA PHE A 131 25.44 -6.69 4.34
C PHE A 131 24.11 -7.43 4.35
N GLU A 132 23.84 -8.08 5.48
CA GLU A 132 22.57 -8.74 5.76
C GLU A 132 21.62 -7.76 6.46
N LEU A 133 20.42 -7.63 5.90
CA LEU A 133 19.31 -6.95 6.54
C LEU A 133 18.65 -7.90 7.55
N SER A 134 18.21 -7.36 8.68
CA SER A 134 17.38 -8.10 9.63
C SER A 134 15.91 -8.07 9.21
N SER A 135 15.19 -9.16 9.48
CA SER A 135 13.74 -9.20 9.29
C SER A 135 12.99 -8.87 10.58
N ARG A 136 12.00 -7.97 10.50
CA ARG A 136 11.06 -7.73 11.59
C ARG A 136 10.04 -8.87 11.67
N GLY A 137 9.73 -9.35 12.88
CA GLY A 137 8.79 -10.47 13.09
C GLY A 137 7.43 -10.27 12.42
N GLU A 138 6.85 -9.08 12.52
CA GLU A 138 5.59 -8.73 11.82
C GLU A 138 5.70 -8.89 10.29
N ASN A 139 6.80 -8.46 9.68
CA ASN A 139 7.00 -8.60 8.23
C ASN A 139 7.22 -10.07 7.83
N GLU A 140 7.80 -10.88 8.71
CA GLU A 140 7.92 -12.33 8.52
C GLU A 140 6.54 -13.01 8.54
N ASP A 141 5.67 -12.62 9.46
CA ASP A 141 4.28 -13.11 9.50
C ASP A 141 3.51 -12.69 8.24
N ILE A 142 3.62 -11.41 7.82
CA ILE A 142 3.00 -10.91 6.59
C ILE A 142 3.52 -11.67 5.36
N TYR A 143 4.84 -11.83 5.24
CA TYR A 143 5.46 -12.58 4.15
C TYR A 143 4.92 -14.02 4.06
N ARG A 144 4.81 -14.71 5.20
CA ARG A 144 4.29 -16.08 5.25
C ARG A 144 2.82 -16.14 4.87
N LEU A 145 1.99 -15.24 5.40
CA LEU A 145 0.57 -15.16 5.04
C LEU A 145 0.36 -14.88 3.55
N LEU A 146 1.14 -13.95 2.97
CA LEU A 146 1.12 -13.68 1.53
C LEU A 146 1.53 -14.92 0.72
N SER A 147 2.60 -15.62 1.14
CA SER A 147 3.05 -16.85 0.49
C SER A 147 1.97 -17.94 0.50
N ILE A 148 1.31 -18.14 1.65
CA ILE A 148 0.23 -19.13 1.81
C ILE A 148 -0.98 -18.73 0.97
N ARG A 149 -1.35 -17.45 0.96
CA ARG A 149 -2.44 -16.91 0.14
C ARG A 149 -2.19 -17.09 -1.36
N GLU A 150 -0.96 -16.91 -1.82
CA GLU A 150 -0.60 -17.02 -3.23
C GLU A 150 -0.47 -18.48 -3.67
N ARG A 151 0.22 -19.32 -2.89
CA ARG A 151 0.53 -20.71 -3.25
C ARG A 151 -0.56 -21.70 -2.84
N GLY A 152 -1.31 -21.37 -1.79
CA GLY A 152 -2.37 -22.20 -1.22
C GLY A 152 -1.85 -23.43 -0.50
N TYR A 153 -0.70 -23.29 0.14
CA TYR A 153 -0.03 -24.29 0.93
C TYR A 153 0.77 -23.62 2.06
N MET A 154 0.85 -24.26 3.21
CA MET A 154 1.69 -23.84 4.34
C MET A 154 2.64 -24.99 4.70
N ASN A 155 3.94 -24.72 4.74
CA ASN A 155 4.91 -25.64 5.31
C ASN A 155 4.83 -25.60 6.84
N ILE A 156 4.44 -26.71 7.47
CA ILE A 156 4.26 -26.83 8.93
C ILE A 156 5.58 -26.78 9.72
N HIS A 157 6.72 -26.94 9.06
CA HIS A 157 8.02 -26.91 9.72
C HIS A 157 8.63 -25.51 9.77
N ASP A 158 8.08 -24.55 9.02
CA ASP A 158 8.57 -23.18 9.02
C ASP A 158 8.14 -22.50 10.32
N ARG A 159 9.04 -22.41 11.30
CA ARG A 159 8.85 -21.69 12.58
C ARG A 159 9.99 -20.68 12.80
N PRO A 160 9.76 -19.60 13.56
CA PRO A 160 8.52 -19.19 14.23
C PRO A 160 7.50 -18.56 13.27
N PHE A 161 6.20 -18.79 13.52
CA PHE A 161 5.08 -18.15 12.81
C PHE A 161 3.93 -17.93 13.79
N THR A 162 3.50 -16.68 13.94
CA THR A 162 2.50 -16.32 14.96
C THR A 162 1.17 -17.06 14.75
N TYR A 163 0.76 -17.22 13.49
CA TYR A 163 -0.53 -17.82 13.11
C TYR A 163 -0.50 -19.32 12.89
N TYR A 164 0.59 -19.98 13.28
CA TYR A 164 0.76 -21.42 13.11
C TYR A 164 -0.45 -22.20 13.62
N ARG A 165 -0.91 -21.91 14.85
CA ARG A 165 -2.05 -22.63 15.46
C ARG A 165 -3.37 -22.42 14.72
N GLU A 166 -3.60 -21.25 14.12
CA GLU A 166 -4.85 -20.97 13.39
C GLU A 166 -4.90 -21.67 12.02
N LEU A 167 -3.74 -21.92 11.41
CA LEU A 167 -3.62 -22.53 10.08
C LEU A 167 -3.30 -24.03 10.13
N LEU A 168 -2.78 -24.53 11.26
CA LEU A 168 -2.36 -25.92 11.43
C LEU A 168 -3.44 -26.96 11.04
N PRO A 169 -4.72 -26.83 11.48
CA PRO A 169 -5.72 -27.84 11.13
C PRO A 169 -5.98 -27.96 9.62
N LEU A 170 -5.80 -26.87 8.87
CA LEU A 170 -5.91 -26.89 7.42
C LEU A 170 -4.65 -27.46 6.77
N ALA A 171 -3.47 -27.20 7.33
CA ALA A 171 -2.20 -27.71 6.82
C ALA A 171 -2.04 -29.22 7.04
N GLU A 172 -2.46 -29.75 8.19
CA GLU A 172 -2.44 -31.20 8.46
C GLU A 172 -3.33 -31.96 7.45
N ARG A 173 -4.56 -31.48 7.23
CA ARG A 173 -5.46 -32.03 6.20
C ARG A 173 -4.86 -31.93 4.79
N PHE A 174 -4.12 -30.86 4.51
CA PHE A 174 -3.45 -30.70 3.22
C PHE A 174 -2.31 -31.72 3.05
N GLU A 175 -1.54 -31.97 4.10
CA GLU A 175 -0.49 -32.98 4.12
C GLU A 175 -1.09 -34.39 3.90
N GLU A 176 -2.19 -34.73 4.55
CA GLU A 176 -2.91 -36.00 4.34
C GLU A 176 -3.31 -36.23 2.87
N VAL A 177 -3.87 -35.20 2.21
CA VAL A 177 -4.29 -35.29 0.80
C VAL A 177 -3.11 -35.31 -0.17
N THR A 178 -1.96 -34.77 0.22
CA THR A 178 -0.76 -34.71 -0.64
C THR A 178 0.20 -35.87 -0.46
N GLN A 179 0.20 -36.55 0.69
CA GLN A 179 1.07 -37.71 0.98
C GLN A 179 0.55 -39.05 0.43
N VAL A 180 -0.18 -39.03 -0.67
CA VAL A 180 -0.62 -40.25 -1.34
C VAL A 180 0.55 -40.94 -2.04
N LYS A 181 0.77 -42.23 -1.74
CA LYS A 181 1.89 -43.02 -2.28
C LYS A 181 1.74 -43.38 -3.76
N ALA A 182 0.54 -43.26 -4.31
CA ALA A 182 0.20 -43.55 -5.70
C ALA A 182 -0.66 -42.42 -6.28
N ALA A 183 -0.39 -42.04 -7.54
CA ALA A 183 -1.08 -40.93 -8.21
C ALA A 183 -2.60 -41.16 -8.35
N GLU A 184 -3.03 -42.42 -8.44
CA GLU A 184 -4.43 -42.83 -8.57
C GLU A 184 -5.27 -42.56 -7.30
N LEU A 185 -4.61 -42.44 -6.15
CA LEU A 185 -5.25 -42.16 -4.86
C LEU A 185 -5.29 -40.65 -4.55
N PHE A 186 -4.67 -39.82 -5.39
CA PHE A 186 -4.73 -38.38 -5.24
C PHE A 186 -6.14 -37.88 -5.56
N ASP A 187 -6.72 -37.09 -4.66
CA ASP A 187 -7.99 -36.40 -4.88
C ASP A 187 -7.73 -34.93 -5.29
N PRO A 188 -7.83 -34.60 -6.59
CA PRO A 188 -7.60 -33.23 -7.05
C PRO A 188 -8.69 -32.25 -6.60
N GLN A 189 -9.90 -32.74 -6.28
CA GLN A 189 -10.99 -31.91 -5.82
C GLN A 189 -10.78 -31.51 -4.36
N ALA A 190 -10.50 -32.48 -3.49
CA ALA A 190 -10.15 -32.21 -2.10
C ALA A 190 -8.92 -31.29 -1.98
N PHE A 191 -7.90 -31.51 -2.82
CA PHE A 191 -6.73 -30.63 -2.89
C PHE A 191 -7.12 -29.18 -3.24
N ARG A 192 -7.92 -28.98 -4.29
CA ARG A 192 -8.37 -27.63 -4.70
C ARG A 192 -9.20 -26.95 -3.61
N GLU A 193 -10.10 -27.68 -2.96
CA GLU A 193 -10.94 -27.17 -1.89
C GLU A 193 -10.14 -26.76 -0.65
N LEU A 194 -9.25 -27.63 -0.17
CA LEU A 194 -8.35 -27.33 0.96
C LEU A 194 -7.43 -26.16 0.63
N SER A 195 -6.90 -26.14 -0.60
CA SER A 195 -6.08 -25.04 -1.07
C SER A 195 -6.85 -23.72 -1.08
N SER A 196 -8.11 -23.71 -1.52
CA SER A 196 -8.96 -22.52 -1.45
C SER A 196 -9.22 -22.10 0.01
N GLN A 197 -9.49 -23.05 0.91
CA GLN A 197 -9.74 -22.78 2.33
C GLN A 197 -8.53 -22.16 3.03
N ILE A 198 -7.32 -22.68 2.80
CA ILE A 198 -6.12 -22.15 3.44
C ILE A 198 -5.73 -20.78 2.89
N ARG A 199 -5.91 -20.54 1.58
CA ARG A 199 -5.72 -19.21 0.99
C ARG A 199 -6.65 -18.18 1.61
N LYS A 200 -7.94 -18.54 1.75
CA LYS A 200 -8.94 -17.67 2.36
C LYS A 200 -8.60 -17.38 3.81
N LYS A 201 -8.26 -18.41 4.60
CA LYS A 201 -7.89 -18.24 6.01
C LYS A 201 -6.67 -17.32 6.18
N ALA A 202 -5.66 -17.45 5.31
CA ALA A 202 -4.50 -16.55 5.32
C ALA A 202 -4.86 -15.10 4.95
N ASP A 203 -5.70 -14.89 3.94
CA ASP A 203 -6.20 -13.56 3.54
C ASP A 203 -7.06 -12.91 4.63
N ASP A 204 -7.90 -13.71 5.32
CA ASP A 204 -8.71 -13.25 6.45
C ASP A 204 -7.82 -12.78 7.61
N ILE A 205 -6.80 -13.56 7.98
CA ILE A 205 -5.83 -13.17 9.03
C ILE A 205 -5.07 -11.90 8.61
N LEU A 206 -4.59 -11.85 7.35
CA LEU A 206 -3.85 -10.70 6.83
C LEU A 206 -4.66 -9.41 6.97
N ARG A 207 -5.96 -9.45 6.64
CA ARG A 207 -6.86 -8.30 6.74
C ARG A 207 -7.28 -7.96 8.16
N ARG A 208 -7.45 -8.96 9.01
CA ARG A 208 -7.80 -8.79 10.43
C ARG A 208 -6.69 -8.07 11.17
N ASP A 209 -5.47 -8.59 11.09
CA ASP A 209 -4.42 -8.20 12.03
C ASP A 209 -3.43 -7.19 11.47
N PHE A 210 -3.29 -7.11 10.13
CA PHE A 210 -2.31 -6.24 9.51
C PHE A 210 -2.94 -5.19 8.61
N ASP A 211 -2.25 -4.06 8.48
CA ASP A 211 -2.55 -3.06 7.47
C ASP A 211 -1.46 -3.10 6.41
N VAL A 212 -1.72 -3.83 5.33
CA VAL A 212 -0.73 -4.17 4.30
C VAL A 212 -1.05 -3.44 3.00
N ARG A 213 -0.07 -2.71 2.48
CA ARG A 213 -0.14 -2.06 1.16
C ARG A 213 -0.56 -3.08 0.10
N GLY A 214 -1.54 -2.73 -0.73
CA GLY A 214 -2.04 -3.60 -1.80
C GLY A 214 -2.95 -4.75 -1.33
N HIS A 215 -3.07 -4.99 -0.01
CA HIS A 215 -3.91 -6.04 0.57
C HIS A 215 -4.80 -5.54 1.72
N ARG A 216 -4.94 -4.20 1.82
CA ARG A 216 -5.70 -3.51 2.87
C ARG A 216 -7.17 -3.94 2.87
N SER A 217 -7.76 -4.09 4.05
CA SER A 217 -9.20 -4.28 4.17
C SER A 217 -9.95 -3.01 3.76
N LEU A 218 -11.17 -3.15 3.23
CA LEU A 218 -12.02 -2.04 2.87
C LEU A 218 -12.32 -1.16 4.09
N GLU A 219 -12.47 -1.77 5.26
CA GLU A 219 -12.64 -1.05 6.53
C GLU A 219 -11.43 -0.14 6.84
N LYS A 220 -10.21 -0.68 6.83
CA LYS A 220 -8.98 0.11 7.04
C LYS A 220 -8.77 1.16 5.96
N TYR A 221 -9.22 0.89 4.74
CA TYR A 221 -9.16 1.83 3.62
C TYR A 221 -10.12 3.00 3.81
N LEU A 222 -11.39 2.73 4.13
CA LEU A 222 -12.41 3.77 4.34
C LEU A 222 -12.18 4.56 5.64
N GLY A 223 -11.57 3.95 6.65
CA GLY A 223 -11.19 4.63 7.90
C GLY A 223 -10.03 5.60 7.77
N ASN A 224 -9.43 5.72 6.57
CA ASN A 224 -8.23 6.53 6.37
C ASN A 224 -8.54 7.92 5.78
N PRO A 225 -8.25 9.02 6.49
CA PRO A 225 -8.59 10.37 6.04
C PRO A 225 -7.75 10.86 4.84
N ASP A 226 -6.55 10.31 4.64
CA ASP A 226 -5.64 10.73 3.57
C ASP A 226 -5.87 9.96 2.26
N THR A 227 -6.89 9.10 2.23
CA THR A 227 -7.18 8.23 1.10
C THR A 227 -8.34 8.80 0.28
N ALA A 228 -8.25 8.66 -1.04
CA ALA A 228 -9.33 9.01 -1.94
C ALA A 228 -9.58 7.86 -2.93
N LEU A 229 -10.85 7.61 -3.25
CA LEU A 229 -11.27 6.57 -4.18
C LEU A 229 -12.03 7.17 -5.35
N LEU A 230 -11.71 6.76 -6.57
CA LEU A 230 -12.46 7.19 -7.74
C LEU A 230 -13.58 6.20 -8.05
N VAL A 231 -14.82 6.70 -8.15
CA VAL A 231 -15.98 5.95 -8.65
C VAL A 231 -16.56 6.70 -9.85
N GLY A 232 -16.23 6.21 -11.04
CA GLY A 232 -16.52 6.94 -12.28
C GLY A 232 -15.68 8.20 -12.36
N ASN A 233 -16.33 9.36 -12.39
CA ASN A 233 -15.65 10.67 -12.35
C ASN A 233 -15.70 11.31 -10.95
N VAL A 234 -16.19 10.60 -9.94
CA VAL A 234 -16.36 11.13 -8.59
C VAL A 234 -15.24 10.67 -7.69
N ARG A 235 -14.53 11.62 -7.10
CA ARG A 235 -13.57 11.37 -6.03
C ARG A 235 -14.31 11.30 -4.70
N LEU A 236 -14.31 10.12 -4.08
CA LEU A 236 -14.85 9.86 -2.76
C LEU A 236 -13.76 10.11 -1.71
N GLU A 237 -14.13 10.81 -0.64
CA GLU A 237 -13.28 11.16 0.50
C GLU A 237 -14.15 11.46 1.73
N ASN A 238 -13.55 11.60 2.92
CA ASN A 238 -14.19 12.13 4.13
C ASN A 238 -15.61 11.58 4.42
N GLU A 239 -16.65 12.41 4.26
CA GLU A 239 -18.03 12.06 4.62
C GLU A 239 -18.60 10.94 3.75
N GLN A 240 -18.20 10.85 2.47
CA GLN A 240 -18.56 9.72 1.61
C GLN A 240 -18.01 8.41 2.19
N PHE A 241 -16.78 8.41 2.70
CA PHE A 241 -16.23 7.23 3.36
C PHE A 241 -16.97 6.91 4.65
N ARG A 242 -17.39 7.90 5.44
CA ARG A 242 -18.20 7.66 6.64
C ARG A 242 -19.54 7.01 6.31
N VAL A 243 -20.23 7.47 5.26
CA VAL A 243 -21.49 6.84 4.79
C VAL A 243 -21.26 5.37 4.45
N LEU A 244 -20.20 5.05 3.70
CA LEU A 244 -19.87 3.67 3.32
C LEU A 244 -19.47 2.82 4.54
N SER A 245 -18.67 3.37 5.45
CA SER A 245 -18.24 2.72 6.70
C SER A 245 -19.40 2.39 7.63
N GLU A 246 -20.43 3.24 7.65
CA GLU A 246 -21.67 3.01 8.42
C GLU A 246 -22.61 1.97 7.76
N GLY A 247 -22.22 1.40 6.61
CA GLY A 247 -23.00 0.38 5.90
C GLY A 247 -24.14 0.94 5.05
N TYR A 248 -24.11 2.24 4.73
CA TYR A 248 -25.09 2.88 3.85
C TYR A 248 -24.60 2.95 2.40
N ALA A 249 -25.54 3.15 1.48
CA ALA A 249 -25.23 3.40 0.08
C ALA A 249 -25.00 4.90 -0.19
N LEU A 250 -24.17 5.18 -1.19
CA LEU A 250 -23.99 6.51 -1.76
C LEU A 250 -24.72 6.61 -3.10
N TYR A 251 -25.35 7.75 -3.32
CA TYR A 251 -25.85 8.21 -4.62
C TYR A 251 -24.87 9.24 -5.20
N LEU A 252 -24.41 8.99 -6.42
CA LEU A 252 -23.39 9.75 -7.15
C LEU A 252 -23.98 10.30 -8.46
N PRO A 253 -24.85 11.33 -8.42
CA PRO A 253 -25.54 11.87 -9.60
C PRO A 253 -24.61 12.37 -10.70
N GLU A 254 -23.36 12.68 -10.37
CA GLU A 254 -22.33 13.09 -11.32
C GLU A 254 -22.02 11.98 -12.35
N ASN A 255 -22.33 10.73 -12.02
CA ASN A 255 -22.22 9.58 -12.91
C ASN A 255 -23.49 9.34 -13.76
N ASP A 256 -24.53 10.19 -13.67
CA ASP A 256 -25.78 10.05 -14.45
C ASP A 256 -25.60 10.44 -15.92
N ARG A 257 -24.80 9.65 -16.62
CA ARG A 257 -24.58 9.69 -18.06
C ARG A 257 -24.68 8.27 -18.60
N PRO A 258 -25.14 8.05 -19.84
CA PRO A 258 -25.32 6.71 -20.40
C PRO A 258 -24.09 5.78 -20.22
N ALA A 259 -22.88 6.32 -20.40
CA ALA A 259 -21.64 5.54 -20.30
C ALA A 259 -21.21 5.17 -18.87
N SER A 260 -21.70 5.87 -17.84
CA SER A 260 -21.29 5.68 -16.43
C SER A 260 -22.46 5.37 -15.51
N ARG A 261 -23.68 5.22 -16.04
CA ARG A 261 -24.91 5.07 -15.24
C ARG A 261 -24.88 3.86 -14.33
N TYR A 262 -24.12 2.82 -14.66
CA TYR A 262 -23.92 1.66 -13.78
C TYR A 262 -23.10 1.96 -12.49
N LEU A 263 -22.57 3.18 -12.36
CA LEU A 263 -21.82 3.71 -11.21
C LEU A 263 -22.61 4.76 -10.42
N LEU A 264 -23.92 4.85 -10.64
CA LEU A 264 -24.79 5.84 -10.03
C LEU A 264 -24.94 5.64 -8.52
N TYR A 265 -24.84 4.40 -8.08
CA TYR A 265 -24.85 4.03 -6.67
C TYR A 265 -23.62 3.20 -6.33
N CYS A 266 -23.12 3.36 -5.11
CA CYS A 266 -22.13 2.43 -4.57
C CYS A 266 -22.35 2.13 -3.09
N MET A 267 -21.95 0.94 -2.64
CA MET A 267 -21.95 0.56 -1.22
C MET A 267 -20.73 -0.30 -0.89
N ALA A 268 -20.33 -0.32 0.38
CA ALA A 268 -19.27 -1.19 0.87
C ALA A 268 -19.82 -2.61 1.13
N ASP A 269 -19.19 -3.61 0.55
CA ASP A 269 -19.40 -5.03 0.89
C ASP A 269 -18.17 -5.51 1.67
N PHE A 270 -18.27 -5.47 3.00
CA PHE A 270 -17.20 -5.90 3.90
C PHE A 270 -16.99 -7.41 3.87
N THR A 271 -18.02 -8.21 3.54
CA THR A 271 -17.89 -9.66 3.41
C THR A 271 -17.02 -10.04 2.22
N ARG A 272 -17.18 -9.36 1.08
CA ARG A 272 -16.36 -9.55 -0.11
C ARG A 272 -15.13 -8.64 -0.16
N ASN A 273 -14.99 -7.73 0.81
CA ASN A 273 -13.95 -6.71 0.89
C ASN A 273 -13.84 -5.86 -0.39
N LYS A 274 -14.99 -5.43 -0.94
CA LYS A 274 -15.08 -4.70 -2.21
C LYS A 274 -16.14 -3.61 -2.15
N LEU A 275 -15.97 -2.59 -3.00
CA LEU A 275 -17.04 -1.65 -3.30
C LEU A 275 -17.95 -2.29 -4.37
N LEU A 276 -19.25 -2.34 -4.09
CA LEU A 276 -20.27 -2.70 -5.07
C LEU A 276 -20.78 -1.43 -5.75
N VAL A 277 -21.05 -1.52 -7.04
CA VAL A 277 -21.60 -0.43 -7.86
C VAL A 277 -22.86 -0.90 -8.57
N SER A 278 -23.81 0.01 -8.77
CA SER A 278 -25.08 -0.27 -9.41
C SER A 278 -25.63 0.98 -10.11
N GLY A 279 -26.40 0.78 -11.18
CA GLY A 279 -27.21 1.85 -11.78
C GLY A 279 -28.56 2.07 -11.11
N GLU A 280 -28.98 1.11 -10.28
CA GLU A 280 -30.20 1.15 -9.49
C GLU A 280 -29.90 1.25 -7.98
N PRO A 281 -30.79 1.86 -7.18
CA PRO A 281 -30.62 1.95 -5.74
C PRO A 281 -30.45 0.57 -5.08
N PHE A 282 -29.57 0.48 -4.09
CA PHE A 282 -29.46 -0.70 -3.24
C PHE A 282 -30.64 -0.77 -2.26
N PRO A 283 -31.03 -1.97 -1.76
CA PRO A 283 -32.11 -2.14 -0.78
C PRO A 283 -31.67 -1.74 0.64
N ILE A 284 -30.94 -0.63 0.78
CA ILE A 284 -30.44 -0.06 2.02
C ILE A 284 -30.59 1.46 1.97
N ARG A 285 -30.46 2.12 3.13
CA ARG A 285 -30.55 3.59 3.20
C ARG A 285 -29.44 4.22 2.35
N THR A 286 -29.83 5.16 1.50
CA THR A 286 -28.93 5.82 0.55
C THR A 286 -28.77 7.29 0.91
N TYR A 287 -27.56 7.82 0.78
CA TYR A 287 -27.25 9.22 1.01
C TYR A 287 -26.54 9.83 -0.20
N ARG A 288 -26.75 11.14 -0.37
CA ARG A 288 -25.93 11.98 -1.23
C ARG A 288 -25.10 12.89 -0.34
N VAL A 289 -23.81 13.04 -0.64
CA VAL A 289 -22.96 14.04 0.02
C VAL A 289 -22.85 15.25 -0.89
N LYS A 290 -23.16 16.45 -0.37
CA LYS A 290 -23.02 17.73 -1.06
C LYS A 290 -22.33 18.71 -0.13
N ASP A 291 -21.28 19.37 -0.62
CA ASP A 291 -20.49 20.34 0.17
C ASP A 291 -19.99 19.77 1.51
N GLY A 292 -19.64 18.47 1.52
CA GLY A 292 -19.18 17.75 2.71
C GLY A 292 -20.30 17.33 3.68
N ILE A 293 -21.57 17.60 3.36
CA ILE A 293 -22.72 17.30 4.20
C ILE A 293 -23.55 16.16 3.58
N ARG A 294 -23.86 15.13 4.37
CA ARG A 294 -24.72 14.02 3.92
C ARG A 294 -26.21 14.37 4.01
N HIS A 295 -26.96 14.00 2.96
CA HIS A 295 -28.40 14.17 2.84
C HIS A 295 -29.03 12.83 2.43
N PRO A 296 -30.19 12.43 2.98
CA PRO A 296 -30.91 11.27 2.49
C PRO A 296 -31.23 11.40 1.00
N ALA A 297 -30.86 10.39 0.21
CA ALA A 297 -31.24 10.30 -1.20
C ALA A 297 -32.55 9.48 -1.29
N GLY A 298 -33.62 10.06 -1.82
CA GLY A 298 -34.90 9.35 -2.01
C GLY A 298 -36.09 9.84 -1.19
N GLN A 299 -36.03 10.99 -0.52
CA GLN A 299 -37.24 11.79 -0.36
C GLN A 299 -37.39 12.63 -1.62
N ARG A 300 -38.52 12.50 -2.34
CA ARG A 300 -38.96 13.55 -3.26
C ARG A 300 -38.77 14.86 -2.53
N GLU A 301 -38.01 15.79 -3.10
CA GLU A 301 -38.18 17.20 -2.72
C GLU A 301 -39.67 17.49 -2.93
N GLU A 302 -40.45 17.51 -1.85
CA GLU A 302 -41.76 18.15 -1.89
C GLU A 302 -41.46 19.59 -2.25
N THR A 303 -41.62 19.88 -3.55
CA THR A 303 -41.77 21.24 -4.04
C THR A 303 -42.80 21.88 -3.15
N SER A 304 -42.35 22.81 -2.32
CA SER A 304 -43.22 23.67 -1.53
C SER A 304 -43.99 24.54 -2.53
N GLU A 305 -45.07 24.00 -3.06
CA GLU A 305 -46.11 24.80 -3.68
C GLU A 305 -46.63 25.75 -2.60
N LYS A 306 -46.12 26.98 -2.64
CA LYS A 306 -46.75 28.12 -2.01
C LYS A 306 -48.19 28.14 -2.49
N ARG A 307 -49.11 27.62 -1.66
CA ARG A 307 -50.54 27.95 -1.74
C ARG A 307 -50.66 29.47 -1.56
N ALA A 308 -50.61 30.19 -2.67
CA ALA A 308 -51.06 31.57 -2.73
C ALA A 308 -52.55 31.57 -2.37
N GLY A 309 -52.85 32.06 -1.17
CA GLY A 309 -54.21 32.24 -0.71
C GLY A 309 -54.97 33.17 -1.67
N ARG A 310 -55.96 32.62 -2.38
CA ARG A 310 -57.02 33.43 -2.98
C ARG A 310 -57.89 33.97 -1.84
N LYS A 311 -57.73 35.25 -1.50
CA LYS A 311 -58.76 36.01 -0.78
C LYS A 311 -59.94 36.27 -1.73
N PRO A 312 -61.19 36.11 -1.27
CA PRO A 312 -62.36 36.48 -2.05
C PRO A 312 -62.54 38.00 -1.96
N PHE A 313 -62.70 38.68 -3.09
CA PHE A 313 -63.23 40.04 -3.12
C PHE A 313 -64.57 40.02 -3.85
N GLY A 314 -65.61 40.40 -3.12
CA GLY A 314 -66.98 40.44 -3.57
C GLY A 314 -67.25 41.59 -4.56
N ARG A 315 -68.31 41.38 -5.33
CA ARG A 315 -69.07 42.40 -6.07
C ARG A 315 -69.50 43.54 -5.15
N LYS A 316 -69.41 44.79 -5.66
CA LYS A 316 -70.51 45.77 -5.64
C LYS A 316 -70.40 46.63 -6.91
N LEU A 317 -71.58 46.95 -7.45
CA LEU A 317 -71.94 47.75 -8.64
C LEU A 317 -70.82 48.48 -9.39
#